data_AF-A0A1Z4VLT4-F1
#
_entry.id   AF-A0A1Z4VLT4-F1
#
_cell.length_a   1.000
_cell.length_b   1.000
_cell.length_c   1.000
_cell.angle_alpha   90.00
_cell.angle_beta   90.00
_cell.angle_gamma   90.00
#
_symmetry.space_group_name_H-M   'P 1'
#
loop_
_entity.id
_entity.type
_entity.pdbx_description
1 polymer ?
#
loop_
_entity_poly.entity_id
_entity_poly.type
_entity_poly.pdbx_seq_one_letter_code
_entity_poly.pdbx_strand_id
1 'polypeptide(L)' 'MKIDNAMQLGLLGLNRSLAGMRDTAGQIAGTGQLQAESPAGLAGALVELKTYELQGQASAQVVKTVDEMIGSLFDDQA' A
#
# COMPACT_ATOMS: atom_id res chain seq x y z
N MET A 1 18.18 -5.64 -14.79
CA MET A 1 18.02 -4.19 -15.01
C MET A 1 17.44 -3.56 -13.74
N LYS A 2 17.86 -2.33 -13.36
CA LYS A 2 17.45 -1.72 -12.08
C LYS A 2 16.01 -1.17 -12.10
N ILE A 3 15.49 -0.82 -13.28
CA ILE A 3 14.14 -0.27 -13.48
C ILE A 3 13.08 -1.36 -13.27
N ASP A 4 13.27 -2.54 -13.87
CA ASP A 4 12.36 -3.69 -13.67
C ASP A 4 12.29 -4.12 -12.21
N ASN A 5 13.44 -4.07 -11.51
CA ASN A 5 13.49 -4.36 -10.07
C ASN A 5 12.69 -3.33 -9.25
N ALA A 6 12.77 -2.04 -9.59
CA ALA A 6 11.99 -1.00 -8.92
C ALA A 6 10.48 -1.18 -9.16
N MET A 7 10.07 -1.51 -10.38
CA MET A 7 8.68 -1.81 -10.72
C MET A 7 8.16 -3.02 -9.93
N GLN A 8 8.93 -4.10 -9.88
CA GLN A 8 8.57 -5.31 -9.15
C GLN A 8 8.44 -5.05 -7.64
N LEU A 9 9.34 -4.25 -7.06
CA LEU A 9 9.26 -3.84 -5.65
C LEU A 9 8.03 -2.96 -5.38
N GLY A 10 7.71 -2.03 -6.28
CA GLY A 10 6.49 -1.21 -6.19
C GLY A 10 5.22 -2.06 -6.23
N LEU A 11 5.14 -3.03 -7.16
CA LEU A 11 4.01 -3.96 -7.24
C LEU A 11 3.91 -4.87 -6.00
N LEU A 12 5.04 -5.36 -5.49
CA LEU A 12 5.08 -6.18 -4.28
C LEU A 12 4.64 -5.38 -3.05
N GLY A 13 5.10 -4.14 -2.92
CA GLY A 13 4.67 -3.20 -1.88
C GLY A 13 3.17 -2.97 -1.92
N LEU A 14 2.62 -2.63 -3.10
CA LEU A 14 1.19 -2.45 -3.32
C LEU A 14 0.36 -3.66 -2.88
N ASN A 15 0.75 -4.87 -3.31
CA ASN A 15 0.02 -6.09 -2.96
C ASN A 15 0.06 -6.35 -1.45
N ARG A 16 1.20 -6.12 -0.80
CA ARG A 16 1.34 -6.25 0.65
C ARG A 16 0.49 -5.24 1.40
N SER A 17 0.48 -3.99 0.97
CA SER A 17 -0.35 -2.93 1.54
C SER A 17 -1.84 -3.26 1.43
N LEU A 18 -2.29 -3.75 0.27
CA LEU A 18 -3.67 -4.17 0.06
C LEU A 18 -4.07 -5.35 0.94
N ALA A 19 -3.18 -6.33 1.13
CA ALA A 19 -3.41 -7.45 2.03
C ALA A 19 -3.53 -6.97 3.49
N GLY A 20 -2.60 -6.13 3.95
CA GLY A 20 -2.64 -5.53 5.29
C GLY A 20 -3.90 -4.72 5.54
N MET A 21 -4.29 -3.85 4.60
CA MET A 21 -5.53 -3.07 4.72
C MET A 21 -6.77 -3.96 4.86
N ARG A 22 -6.85 -5.06 4.11
CA ARG A 22 -7.99 -6.00 4.18
C ARG A 22 -8.05 -6.70 5.53
N ASP A 23 -6.91 -7.13 6.05
CA ASP A 23 -6.83 -7.76 7.36
C ASP A 23 -7.26 -6.80 8.48
N THR A 24 -6.65 -5.60 8.52
CA THR A 24 -6.99 -4.58 9.51
C THR A 24 -8.43 -4.10 9.39
N ALA A 25 -8.97 -3.96 8.18
CA ALA A 25 -10.38 -3.65 7.97
C ALA A 25 -11.30 -4.76 8.52
N GLY A 26 -10.90 -6.03 8.38
CA GLY A 26 -11.59 -7.17 8.98
C GLY A 26 -11.60 -7.10 10.50
N GLN A 27 -10.47 -6.73 11.10
CA GLN A 27 -10.36 -6.51 12.55
C GLN A 27 -11.28 -5.37 13.00
N ILE A 28 -11.26 -4.21 12.33
CA ILE A 28 -12.13 -3.07 12.61
C ILE A 28 -13.61 -3.46 12.52
N ALA A 29 -14.01 -4.16 11.46
CA ALA A 29 -15.39 -4.63 11.30
C ALA A 29 -15.79 -5.64 12.40
N GLY A 30 -14.86 -6.51 12.81
CA GLY A 30 -15.05 -7.50 13.87
C GLY A 30 -15.16 -6.91 15.28
N THR A 31 -14.59 -5.73 15.53
CA THR A 31 -14.64 -5.06 16.86
C THR A 31 -16.08 -4.74 17.31
N GLY A 32 -17.05 -4.67 16.40
CA GLY A 32 -18.46 -4.50 16.73
C GLY A 32 -19.16 -5.77 17.24
N GLN A 33 -18.61 -6.96 16.95
CA GLN A 33 -19.24 -8.25 17.27
C GLN A 33 -18.71 -8.88 18.57
N LEU A 34 -17.47 -8.57 18.94
CA LEU A 34 -16.78 -9.12 20.12
C LEU A 34 -16.47 -7.98 21.09
N GLN A 35 -17.48 -7.61 21.88
CA GLN A 35 -17.33 -7.00 23.21
C GLN A 35 -16.20 -5.96 23.34
N ALA A 36 -16.24 -4.90 22.53
CA ALA A 36 -15.39 -3.70 22.63
C ALA A 36 -14.05 -3.96 23.33
N GLU A 37 -13.14 -4.66 22.65
CA GLU A 37 -11.72 -4.51 22.97
C GLU A 37 -11.46 -3.00 23.05
N SER A 38 -10.95 -2.55 24.20
CA SER A 38 -10.75 -1.16 24.62
C SER A 38 -10.67 -0.14 23.48
N PRO A 39 -11.19 1.10 23.61
CA PRO A 39 -11.03 2.18 22.62
C PRO A 39 -9.60 2.33 22.06
N ALA A 40 -8.58 1.95 22.84
CA ALA A 40 -7.19 1.88 22.41
C ALA A 40 -6.92 0.86 21.27
N GLY A 41 -7.59 -0.29 21.26
CA GLY A 41 -7.48 -1.31 20.21
C GLY A 41 -8.08 -0.86 18.88
N LEU A 42 -9.27 -0.25 18.89
CA LEU A 42 -9.85 0.34 17.69
C LEU A 42 -8.99 1.48 17.12
N ALA A 43 -8.50 2.37 17.99
CA ALA A 43 -7.59 3.44 17.58
C ALA A 43 -6.30 2.87 16.96
N GLY A 44 -5.73 1.82 17.55
CA GLY A 44 -4.57 1.11 17.00
C GLY A 44 -4.82 0.53 15.61
N ALA A 45 -5.94 -0.17 15.43
CA ALA A 45 -6.32 -0.73 14.13
C ALA A 45 -6.55 0.36 13.07
N LEU A 46 -7.15 1.49 13.42
CA LEU A 46 -7.31 2.62 12.48
C LEU A 46 -5.97 3.23 12.07
N VAL A 47 -5.03 3.36 13.02
CA VAL A 47 -3.66 3.85 12.72
C VAL A 47 -2.95 2.87 11.80
N GLU A 48 -3.02 1.56 12.09
CA GLU A 48 -2.40 0.53 11.25
C GLU A 48 -3.00 0.50 9.83
N LEU A 49 -4.33 0.61 9.71
CA LEU A 49 -4.99 0.72 8.42
C LEU A 49 -4.45 1.92 7.61
N LYS A 50 -4.30 3.08 8.27
CA LYS A 50 -3.75 4.28 7.63
C LYS A 50 -2.28 4.10 7.24
N THR A 51 -1.50 3.39 8.04
CA THR A 51 -0.12 3.04 7.71
C THR A 51 -0.04 2.21 6.43
N TYR A 52 -0.88 1.17 6.29
CA TYR A 52 -0.91 0.38 5.05
C TYR A 52 -1.39 1.20 3.84
N GLU A 53 -2.36 2.09 4.02
CA GLU A 53 -2.81 3.01 2.95
C GLU A 53 -1.65 3.88 2.43
N LEU A 54 -0.90 4.51 3.35
CA LEU A 54 0.26 5.35 3.00
C LEU A 54 1.37 4.55 2.31
N GLN A 55 1.65 3.32 2.76
CA GLN A 55 2.60 2.42 2.10
C GLN A 55 2.14 2.02 0.69
N GLY A 56 0.84 1.78 0.51
CA GLY A 56 0.25 1.48 -0.78
C GLY A 56 0.38 2.66 -1.74
N GLN A 57 0.06 3.87 -1.28
CA GLN A 57 0.22 5.10 -2.06
C GLN A 57 1.68 5.35 -2.47
N ALA A 58 2.63 5.17 -1.56
CA ALA A 58 4.05 5.29 -1.86
C ALA A 58 4.49 4.27 -2.92
N SER A 59 4.02 3.02 -2.78
CA SER A 59 4.31 1.95 -3.74
C SER A 59 3.69 2.21 -5.13
N ALA A 60 2.47 2.77 -5.18
CA ALA A 60 1.86 3.24 -6.43
C ALA A 60 2.70 4.35 -7.09
N GLN A 61 3.20 5.29 -6.30
CA GLN A 61 4.03 6.37 -6.80
C GLN A 61 5.35 5.84 -7.40
N VAL A 62 5.96 4.82 -6.80
CA VAL A 62 7.15 4.15 -7.37
C VAL A 62 6.83 3.56 -8.74
N VAL A 63 5.73 2.81 -8.87
CA VAL A 63 5.32 2.21 -10.15
C VAL A 63 5.07 3.30 -11.20
N LYS A 64 4.36 4.38 -10.83
CA LYS A 64 4.08 5.52 -11.70
C LYS A 64 5.37 6.20 -12.18
N THR A 65 6.30 6.47 -11.28
CA THR A 65 7.57 7.11 -11.65
C THR A 65 8.44 6.21 -12.53
N VAL A 66 8.39 4.88 -12.33
CA VAL A 66 9.05 3.94 -13.25
C VAL A 66 8.42 4.00 -14.65
N ASP A 67 7.09 4.02 -14.74
CA ASP A 67 6.36 4.15 -16.01
C ASP A 67 6.72 5.46 -16.73
N GLU A 68 6.71 6.59 -16.01
CA GLU A 68 7.11 7.90 -16.53
C GLU A 68 8.57 7.91 -17.04
N MET A 69 9.51 7.30 -16.30
CA MET A 69 10.91 7.19 -16.73
C MET A 69 11.07 6.34 -18.00
N ILE A 70 10.32 5.23 -18.12
CA ILE A 70 10.35 4.41 -19.34
C ILE A 70 9.79 5.23 -20.51
N GLY A 71 8.66 5.91 -20.31
CA GLY A 71 8.07 6.79 -21.31
C GLY A 71 9.03 7.87 -21.79
N SER A 72 9.69 8.59 -20.87
CA SER A 72 10.65 9.63 -21.24
C SER A 72 11.86 9.09 -22.02
N LEU A 73 12.35 7.90 -21.68
CA LEU A 73 13.46 7.27 -22.41
C LEU A 73 13.09 6.87 -23.85
N PHE A 74 11.81 6.63 -24.13
CA PHE A 74 11.32 6.37 -25.47
C PHE A 74 11.06 7.67 -26.25
N ASP A 75 10.54 8.70 -25.59
CA ASP A 75 10.27 10.01 -26.20
C ASP A 75 11.58 10.72 -26.62
N ASP A 76 12.64 10.64 -25.81
CA ASP A 76 13.97 11.19 -26.13
C ASP A 76 14.66 10.49 -27.32
N GLN A 77 14.18 9.31 -27.75
CA GLN A 77 14.72 8.57 -28.90
C GLN A 77 13.92 8.79 -30.20
N ALA A 78 12.80 9.53 -30.16
CA ALA A 78 11.96 9.88 -31.30
C ALA A 78 12.38 11.21 -31.96
#